data_AF-A0A8B6CCR5-F1
#
_entry.id   AF-A0A8B6CCR5-F1
#
_cell.length_a   1.000
_cell.length_b   1.000
_cell.length_c   1.000
_cell.angle_alpha   90.00
_cell.angle_beta   90.00
_cell.angle_gamma   90.00
#
_symmetry.space_group_name_H-M   'P 1'
#
loop_
_entity.id
_entity.type
_entity.pdbx_description
1 polymer ?
#
loop_
_entity_poly.entity_id
_entity_poly.type
_entity_poly.pdbx_seq_one_letter_code
_entity_poly.pdbx_strand_id
1 'polypeptide(L)'
;MHYIDLSQAKKKLEVGKTVSFKISCDDKTLRKVPGGFAVNFQAHYDDYANIALHFNPREKSSKVVVNTRINKKWEAELHIEDDMVGHVYFGSPFELKINVNENNHVLIYVNGKFKTGYFCKIDITTAKYLCFPEGVRIMDD
;
A
#
# COMPACT_ATOMS: atom_id res chain seq x y z
N MET A 1 -14.80 -1.69 2.87
CA MET A 1 -13.51 -0.98 2.64
C MET A 1 -13.58 0.37 3.32
N HIS A 2 -12.47 0.84 3.86
CA HIS A 2 -12.30 2.20 4.35
C HIS A 2 -11.47 3.00 3.35
N TYR A 3 -11.67 4.32 3.36
CA TYR A 3 -11.01 5.21 2.42
C TYR A 3 -10.56 6.49 3.14
N ILE A 4 -9.43 7.03 2.69
CA ILE A 4 -8.92 8.34 3.10
C ILE A 4 -8.67 9.18 1.86
N ASP A 5 -9.23 10.39 1.81
CA ASP A 5 -8.87 11.39 0.80
C ASP A 5 -7.49 11.96 1.11
N LEU A 6 -6.53 11.68 0.23
CA LEU A 6 -5.13 12.08 0.38
C LEU A 6 -4.95 13.60 0.35
N SER A 7 -5.87 14.35 -0.27
CA SER A 7 -5.82 15.81 -0.27
C SER A 7 -6.19 16.38 1.09
N GLN A 8 -7.21 15.82 1.75
CA GLN A 8 -7.64 16.24 3.08
C GLN A 8 -6.62 15.88 4.14
N ALA A 9 -5.97 14.71 4.00
CA ALA A 9 -4.87 14.29 4.86
C ALA A 9 -3.54 15.04 4.60
N LYS A 10 -3.48 15.97 3.64
CA LYS A 10 -2.25 16.65 3.19
C LYS A 10 -1.12 15.67 2.80
N LYS A 11 -1.51 14.54 2.19
CA LYS A 11 -0.64 13.41 1.81
C LYS A 11 -0.72 13.09 0.31
N LYS A 12 -0.82 14.12 -0.53
CA LYS A 12 -0.83 13.97 -1.99
C LYS A 12 0.48 13.33 -2.47
N LEU A 13 0.37 12.44 -3.45
CA LEU A 13 1.51 11.83 -4.12
C LEU A 13 1.98 12.76 -5.24
N GLU A 14 3.18 13.27 -5.13
CA GLU A 14 3.77 14.21 -6.07
C GLU A 14 5.20 13.79 -6.41
N VAL A 15 5.59 13.94 -7.68
CA VAL A 15 6.95 13.62 -8.13
C VAL A 15 7.99 14.41 -7.31
N GLY A 16 9.03 13.72 -6.87
CA GLY A 16 10.09 14.27 -6.01
C GLY A 16 9.71 14.36 -4.53
N LYS A 17 8.51 13.95 -4.12
CA LYS A 17 8.06 13.96 -2.73
C LYS A 17 8.03 12.56 -2.13
N THR A 18 8.13 12.53 -0.80
CA THR A 18 7.93 11.32 0.01
C THR A 18 6.71 11.53 0.90
N VAL A 19 5.81 10.55 0.91
CA VAL A 19 4.62 10.53 1.77
C VAL A 19 4.75 9.35 2.72
N SER A 20 4.39 9.56 3.99
CA SER A 20 4.46 8.54 5.04
C SER A 20 3.07 8.25 5.61
N PHE A 21 2.80 6.99 5.92
CA PHE A 21 1.58 6.51 6.57
C PHE A 21 1.98 5.62 7.73
N LYS A 22 1.48 5.93 8.93
CA LYS A 22 1.64 5.05 10.08
C LYS A 22 0.43 4.13 10.13
N ILE A 23 0.64 2.83 10.09
CA ILE A 23 -0.40 1.83 9.86
C ILE A 23 -0.40 0.85 11.03
N SER A 24 -1.56 0.57 11.59
CA SER A 24 -1.75 -0.51 12.57
C SER A 24 -2.77 -1.52 12.05
N CYS A 25 -2.58 -2.77 12.45
CA CYS A 25 -3.42 -3.90 12.05
C CYS A 25 -4.08 -4.51 13.29
N ASP A 26 -5.36 -4.90 13.16
CA ASP A 26 -6.00 -5.82 14.09
C ASP A 26 -5.64 -7.25 13.69
N ASP A 27 -4.63 -7.77 14.36
CA ASP A 27 -4.05 -9.08 14.10
C ASP A 27 -5.07 -10.21 14.18
N LYS A 28 -6.04 -10.12 15.11
CA LYS A 28 -7.07 -11.17 15.28
C LYS A 28 -7.96 -11.29 14.05
N THR A 29 -8.21 -10.17 13.39
CA THR A 29 -9.03 -10.09 12.19
C THR A 29 -8.19 -10.42 10.96
N LEU A 30 -7.04 -9.78 10.79
CA LEU A 30 -6.27 -9.85 9.54
C LEU A 30 -5.46 -11.12 9.36
N ARG A 31 -4.98 -11.78 10.43
CA ARG A 31 -4.23 -13.06 10.31
C ARG A 31 -5.10 -14.21 9.81
N LYS A 32 -6.41 -14.09 9.94
CA LYS A 32 -7.37 -15.06 9.40
C LYS A 32 -7.51 -14.95 7.88
N VAL A 33 -7.19 -13.79 7.29
CA VAL A 33 -7.31 -13.53 5.85
C VAL A 33 -6.15 -14.22 5.11
N PRO A 34 -6.41 -15.24 4.27
CA PRO A 34 -5.33 -16.00 3.63
C PRO A 34 -4.42 -15.15 2.72
N GLY A 35 -4.98 -14.14 2.05
CA GLY A 35 -4.26 -13.20 1.19
C GLY A 35 -3.66 -12.00 1.92
N GLY A 36 -3.64 -11.99 3.26
CA GLY A 36 -3.22 -10.84 4.05
C GLY A 36 -4.13 -9.62 3.88
N PHE A 37 -3.58 -8.41 3.98
CA PHE A 37 -4.32 -7.16 3.80
C PHE A 37 -3.65 -6.27 2.76
N ALA A 38 -4.40 -5.34 2.19
CA ALA A 38 -3.89 -4.43 1.17
C ALA A 38 -4.10 -2.97 1.53
N VAL A 39 -3.14 -2.15 1.16
CA VAL A 39 -3.23 -0.70 1.13
C VAL A 39 -3.15 -0.28 -0.33
N ASN A 40 -4.26 0.25 -0.85
CA ASN A 40 -4.43 0.61 -2.26
C ASN A 40 -4.38 2.12 -2.43
N PHE A 41 -3.58 2.58 -3.37
CA PHE A 41 -3.55 3.96 -3.85
C PHE A 41 -4.36 4.05 -5.13
N GLN A 42 -5.58 4.61 -5.07
CA GLN A 42 -6.55 4.56 -6.16
C GLN A 42 -7.10 5.93 -6.55
N ALA A 43 -7.53 6.06 -7.81
CA ALA A 43 -7.94 7.33 -8.41
C ALA A 43 -9.32 7.84 -7.96
N HIS A 44 -10.23 6.93 -7.62
CA HIS A 44 -11.64 7.23 -7.28
C HIS A 44 -12.09 6.53 -5.99
N TYR A 45 -13.19 7.01 -5.39
CA TYR A 45 -13.78 6.47 -4.17
C TYR A 45 -14.75 5.32 -4.49
N ASP A 46 -14.29 4.30 -5.21
CA ASP A 46 -15.12 3.14 -5.53
C ASP A 46 -14.27 1.89 -5.79
N ASP A 47 -14.92 0.74 -5.79
CA ASP A 47 -14.24 -0.55 -6.00
C ASP A 47 -13.87 -0.82 -7.47
N TYR A 48 -14.35 0.00 -8.40
CA TYR A 48 -14.09 -0.07 -9.84
C TYR A 48 -12.84 0.74 -10.21
N ALA A 49 -12.37 1.60 -9.31
CA ALA A 49 -11.22 2.46 -9.49
C ALA A 49 -9.97 1.66 -9.88
N ASN A 50 -9.18 2.29 -10.76
CA ASN A 50 -7.82 1.86 -11.01
C ASN A 50 -6.99 2.05 -9.75
N ILE A 51 -6.16 1.04 -9.44
CA ILE A 51 -5.25 1.04 -8.31
C ILE A 51 -3.86 1.23 -8.89
N ALA A 52 -3.27 2.40 -8.69
CA ALA A 52 -1.94 2.72 -9.19
C ALA A 52 -0.85 1.95 -8.44
N LEU A 53 -1.04 1.76 -7.13
CA LEU A 53 -0.17 0.96 -6.29
C LEU A 53 -1.00 0.14 -5.30
N HIS A 54 -0.84 -1.18 -5.36
CA HIS A 54 -1.36 -2.14 -4.42
C HIS A 54 -0.20 -2.66 -3.58
N PHE A 55 -0.17 -2.37 -2.29
CA PHE A 55 0.81 -2.90 -1.34
C PHE A 55 0.14 -3.92 -0.43
N ASN A 56 0.54 -5.19 -0.53
CA ASN A 56 -0.17 -6.30 0.10
C ASN A 56 0.77 -7.28 0.82
N PRO A 57 1.06 -7.05 2.12
CA PRO A 57 1.71 -8.02 2.98
C PRO A 57 0.87 -9.28 3.16
N ARG A 58 1.45 -10.46 2.92
CA ARG A 58 0.83 -11.78 3.03
C ARG A 58 1.65 -12.67 3.98
N GLU A 59 1.25 -12.72 5.25
CA GLU A 59 1.99 -13.48 6.27
C GLU A 59 2.08 -14.98 5.95
N LYS A 60 0.95 -15.62 5.56
CA LYS A 60 0.93 -17.08 5.35
C LYS A 60 1.82 -17.57 4.22
N SER A 61 2.18 -16.68 3.29
CA SER A 61 3.10 -16.97 2.19
C SER A 61 4.42 -16.21 2.32
N SER A 62 4.74 -15.70 3.52
CA SER A 62 5.99 -14.98 3.83
C SER A 62 6.43 -13.97 2.79
N LYS A 63 5.52 -13.15 2.27
CA LYS A 63 5.88 -12.17 1.23
C LYS A 63 5.03 -10.93 1.23
N VAL A 64 5.55 -9.89 0.59
CA VAL A 64 4.80 -8.70 0.20
C VAL A 64 4.59 -8.74 -1.31
N VAL A 65 3.34 -8.57 -1.72
CA VAL A 65 2.98 -8.40 -3.14
C VAL A 65 2.79 -6.92 -3.44
N VAL A 66 3.38 -6.48 -4.54
CA VAL A 66 3.20 -5.14 -5.10
C VAL A 66 2.63 -5.26 -6.50
N ASN A 67 1.57 -4.51 -6.81
CA ASN A 67 0.94 -4.58 -8.13
C ASN A 67 0.23 -3.27 -8.54
N THR A 68 -0.20 -3.19 -9.79
CA THR A 68 -1.13 -2.20 -10.35
C THR A 68 -2.40 -2.92 -10.80
N ARG A 69 -3.57 -2.28 -10.67
CA ARG A 69 -4.84 -2.80 -11.22
C ARG A 69 -5.48 -1.79 -12.15
N ILE A 70 -5.70 -2.15 -13.40
CA ILE A 70 -6.29 -1.29 -14.43
C ILE A 70 -7.55 -1.96 -14.96
N ASN A 71 -8.68 -1.25 -14.99
CA ASN A 71 -9.96 -1.77 -15.47
C ASN A 71 -10.32 -3.12 -14.84
N LYS A 72 -10.13 -3.23 -13.52
CA LYS A 72 -10.32 -4.45 -12.70
C LYS A 72 -9.41 -5.64 -13.03
N LYS A 73 -8.43 -5.47 -13.91
CA LYS A 73 -7.43 -6.50 -14.22
C LYS A 73 -6.15 -6.19 -13.47
N TRP A 74 -5.61 -7.20 -12.79
CA TRP A 74 -4.32 -7.12 -12.14
C TRP A 74 -3.22 -7.24 -13.19
N GLU A 75 -2.20 -6.39 -13.07
CA GLU A 75 -0.99 -6.50 -13.85
C GLU A 75 -0.07 -7.60 -13.28
N ALA A 76 1.14 -7.75 -13.81
CA ALA A 76 2.12 -8.69 -13.27
C ALA A 76 2.51 -8.31 -11.82
N GLU A 77 2.34 -9.25 -10.89
CA GLU A 77 2.72 -9.09 -9.49
C GLU A 77 4.26 -9.01 -9.35
N LEU A 78 4.75 -8.08 -8.53
CA LEU A 78 6.10 -8.12 -7.97
C LEU A 78 6.03 -8.78 -6.58
N HIS A 79 6.81 -9.83 -6.35
CA HIS A 79 6.87 -10.54 -5.07
C HIS A 79 8.17 -10.21 -4.34
N ILE A 80 8.05 -9.90 -3.05
CA ILE A 80 9.17 -9.63 -2.16
C ILE A 80 9.08 -10.63 -1.01
N GLU A 81 9.85 -11.71 -1.11
CA GLU A 81 9.94 -12.73 -0.07
C GLU A 81 10.54 -12.12 1.21
N ASP A 82 9.90 -12.38 2.35
CA ASP A 82 10.27 -11.86 3.67
C ASP A 82 9.57 -12.67 4.78
N ASP A 83 10.34 -13.49 5.48
CA ASP A 83 9.87 -14.29 6.61
C ASP A 83 9.44 -13.45 7.82
N MET A 84 9.80 -12.16 7.85
CA MET A 84 9.44 -11.25 8.94
C MET A 84 8.09 -10.56 8.72
N VAL A 85 7.35 -10.87 7.65
CA VAL A 85 6.06 -10.22 7.34
C VAL A 85 5.10 -10.24 8.53
N GLY A 86 5.00 -11.36 9.24
CA GLY A 86 4.16 -11.48 10.42
C GLY A 86 4.51 -10.51 11.54
N HIS A 87 5.80 -10.27 11.78
CA HIS A 87 6.28 -9.37 12.82
C HIS A 87 6.25 -7.90 12.39
N VAL A 88 6.55 -7.62 11.12
CA VAL A 88 6.64 -6.26 10.59
C VAL A 88 5.27 -5.64 10.36
N TYR A 89 4.30 -6.42 9.85
CA TYR A 89 3.01 -5.88 9.39
C TYR A 89 1.81 -6.30 10.26
N PHE A 90 1.92 -7.34 11.09
CA PHE A 90 0.81 -7.92 11.88
C PHE A 90 1.16 -8.09 13.37
N GLY A 91 2.01 -7.25 13.95
CA GLY A 91 2.36 -7.37 15.37
C GLY A 91 2.63 -6.05 16.07
N SER A 92 3.00 -5.02 15.31
CA SER A 92 3.12 -3.66 15.80
C SER A 92 2.80 -2.70 14.66
N PRO A 93 2.40 -1.46 14.98
CA PRO A 93 2.25 -0.46 13.94
C PRO A 93 3.56 -0.26 13.17
N PHE A 94 3.45 -0.07 11.87
CA PHE A 94 4.58 0.16 10.98
C PHE A 94 4.39 1.45 10.19
N GLU A 95 5.50 2.02 9.75
CA GLU A 95 5.53 3.15 8.85
C GLU A 95 5.69 2.66 7.41
N LEU A 96 4.75 3.00 6.53
CA LEU A 96 4.88 2.84 5.08
C LEU A 96 5.22 4.20 4.47
N LYS A 97 6.40 4.29 3.84
CA LYS A 97 6.87 5.48 3.12
C LYS A 97 6.93 5.21 1.63
N ILE A 98 6.33 6.10 0.85
CA ILE A 98 6.32 6.07 -0.61
C ILE A 98 7.05 7.31 -1.10
N ASN A 99 8.20 7.12 -1.73
CA ASN A 99 8.91 8.17 -2.46
C ASN A 99 8.53 8.07 -3.94
N VAL A 100 7.98 9.14 -4.49
CA VAL A 100 7.51 9.19 -5.87
C VAL A 100 8.58 9.82 -6.74
N ASN A 101 9.05 9.06 -7.73
CA ASN A 101 10.03 9.50 -8.72
C ASN A 101 9.35 9.72 -10.07
N GLU A 102 10.13 10.21 -11.03
CA GLU A 102 9.69 10.35 -12.41
C GLU A 102 9.30 9.00 -13.03
N ASN A 103 8.56 9.03 -14.14
CA ASN A 103 8.17 7.85 -14.92
C ASN A 103 7.40 6.80 -14.11
N ASN A 104 6.55 7.24 -13.18
CA ASN A 104 5.69 6.39 -12.34
C ASN A 104 6.47 5.41 -11.44
N HIS A 105 7.77 5.66 -11.24
CA HIS A 105 8.59 4.86 -10.35
C HIS A 105 8.36 5.29 -8.91
N VAL A 106 8.15 4.32 -8.02
CA VAL A 106 8.08 4.57 -6.58
C VAL A 106 9.13 3.75 -5.85
N LEU A 107 9.73 4.33 -4.83
CA LEU A 107 10.53 3.61 -3.85
C LEU A 107 9.70 3.42 -2.58
N ILE A 108 9.62 2.18 -2.12
CA ILE A 108 8.82 1.77 -0.97
C ILE A 108 9.76 1.48 0.19
N TYR A 109 9.50 2.14 1.32
CA TYR A 109 10.22 1.93 2.56
C TYR A 109 9.24 1.50 3.66
N VAL A 110 9.68 0.59 4.52
CA VAL A 110 8.93 0.16 5.69
C VAL A 110 9.81 0.31 6.93
N ASN A 111 9.32 1.03 7.94
CA ASN A 111 10.07 1.32 9.17
C ASN A 111 11.48 1.89 8.88
N GLY A 112 11.57 2.82 7.93
CA GLY A 112 12.82 3.44 7.49
C GLY A 112 13.75 2.56 6.63
N LYS A 113 13.42 1.28 6.40
CA LYS A 113 14.22 0.38 5.56
C LYS A 113 13.67 0.31 4.14
N PHE A 114 14.57 0.37 3.16
CA PHE A 114 14.19 0.17 1.76
C PHE A 114 13.63 -1.24 1.55
N LYS A 115 12.48 -1.34 0.90
CA LYS A 115 11.80 -2.61 0.64
C LYS A 115 11.86 -2.98 -0.84
N THR A 116 11.51 -2.07 -1.74
CA THR A 116 11.64 -2.24 -3.20
C THR A 116 11.45 -0.94 -3.96
N GLY A 117 11.89 -0.91 -5.23
CA GLY A 117 11.37 -0.01 -6.24
C GLY A 117 10.26 -0.68 -7.04
N TYR A 118 9.28 0.07 -7.54
CA TYR A 118 8.22 -0.44 -8.40
C TYR A 118 7.79 0.60 -9.43
N PHE A 119 7.66 0.20 -10.70
CA PHE A 119 7.11 1.04 -11.76
C PHE A 119 5.60 0.81 -11.86
N CYS A 120 4.82 1.76 -11.36
CA CYS A 120 3.36 1.73 -11.47
C CYS A 120 2.98 1.74 -12.95
N LYS A 121 2.00 0.92 -13.35
CA LYS A 121 1.57 0.85 -14.77
C LYS A 121 0.69 2.02 -15.20
N ILE A 122 0.31 2.86 -14.24
CA ILE A 122 -0.38 4.13 -14.44
C ILE A 122 0.27 5.19 -13.54
N ASP A 123 -0.01 6.46 -13.83
CA ASP A 123 0.50 7.58 -13.05
C ASP A 123 0.01 7.53 -11.60
N ILE A 124 0.95 7.32 -10.67
CA ILE A 124 0.69 7.24 -9.24
C ILE A 124 0.20 8.55 -8.65
N THR A 125 0.52 9.70 -9.26
CA THR A 125 0.04 11.02 -8.80
C THR A 125 -1.45 11.21 -9.03
N THR A 126 -2.08 10.36 -9.85
CA THR A 126 -3.54 10.34 -10.02
C THR A 126 -4.28 9.68 -8.86
N ALA A 127 -3.59 8.96 -7.97
CA ALA A 127 -4.19 8.38 -6.78
C ALA A 127 -4.62 9.49 -5.81
N LYS A 128 -5.92 9.56 -5.57
CA LYS A 128 -6.55 10.54 -4.66
C LYS A 128 -6.98 9.92 -3.34
N TYR A 129 -7.12 8.60 -3.31
CA TYR A 129 -7.63 7.88 -2.16
C TYR A 129 -6.70 6.76 -1.75
N LEU A 130 -6.50 6.63 -0.44
CA LEU A 130 -6.01 5.41 0.16
C LEU A 130 -7.21 4.52 0.48
N CYS A 131 -7.19 3.24 0.11
CA CYS A 131 -8.27 2.28 0.32
C CYS A 131 -7.73 1.02 0.99
N PHE A 132 -8.37 0.57 2.06
CA PHE A 132 -7.89 -0.55 2.89
C PHE A 132 -9.06 -1.31 3.55
N PRO A 133 -8.88 -2.59 3.90
CA PRO A 133 -9.95 -3.40 4.48
C PRO A 133 -10.22 -3.02 5.94
N GLU A 134 -11.32 -3.54 6.47
CA GLU A 134 -11.55 -3.56 7.92
C GLU A 134 -10.37 -4.25 8.64
N GLY A 135 -10.04 -3.77 9.84
CA GLY A 135 -8.89 -4.25 10.60
C GLY A 135 -7.58 -3.52 10.27
N VAL A 136 -7.50 -2.75 9.18
CA VAL A 136 -6.40 -1.80 8.96
C VAL A 136 -6.81 -0.41 9.46
N ARG A 137 -5.91 0.26 10.18
CA ARG A 137 -6.08 1.65 10.62
C ARG A 137 -4.88 2.47 10.20
N ILE A 138 -5.14 3.63 9.63
CA ILE A 138 -4.14 4.65 9.35
C ILE A 138 -4.16 5.61 10.52
N MET A 139 -3.04 5.70 11.22
CA MET A 139 -2.84 6.53 12.39
C MET A 139 -2.16 7.81 11.90
N ASP A 140 -2.96 8.72 11.36
CA ASP A 140 -2.49 10.06 11.06
C ASP A 140 -2.69 10.93 12.30
N ASP A 141 -1.65 11.68 12.69
CA ASP A 141 -1.65 12.64 13.79
C ASP A 141 -2.47 13.90 13.46
#